data_AF-A0A961H455-F1
#
_entry.id   AF-A0A961H455-F1
#
_cell.length_a   1.000
_cell.length_b   1.000
_cell.length_c   1.000
_cell.angle_alpha   90.00
_cell.angle_beta   90.00
_cell.angle_gamma   90.00
#
_symmetry.space_group_name_H-M   'P 1'
#
loop_
_entity.id
_entity.type
_entity.pdbx_description
1 polymer ?
#
loop_
_entity_poly.entity_id
_entity_poly.type
_entity_poly.pdbx_seq_one_letter_code
_entity_poly.pdbx_strand_id
1 'polypeptide(L)'
;TLVVVTSVMLTYLPYPDRMELIAAIRDLGAHGISLDGIGVRPAVDALHPHPVDGRFTLSLDGVPLADVGPHGQFIDWFVHPAGPPQES
;
A
#
# COMPACT_ATOMS: atom_id res chain seq x y z
N THR A 1 15.39 11.46 1.26
CA THR A 1 14.04 11.20 0.72
C THR A 1 13.05 11.17 1.86
N LEU A 2 11.88 11.82 1.72
CA LEU A 2 10.80 11.74 2.71
C LEU A 2 9.93 10.50 2.41
N VAL A 3 9.60 9.74 3.44
CA VAL A 3 8.73 8.56 3.35
C VAL A 3 7.63 8.68 4.38
N VAL A 4 6.38 8.50 3.95
CA VAL A 4 5.19 8.52 4.82
C VAL A 4 4.56 7.15 4.78
N VAL A 5 4.39 6.53 5.95
CA VAL A 5 3.76 5.21 6.09
C VAL A 5 2.39 5.37 6.72
N THR A 6 1.33 4.98 6.00
CA THR A 6 -0.03 4.92 6.52
C THR A 6 -0.43 3.47 6.75
N SER A 7 -0.09 2.93 7.91
CA SER A 7 -0.39 1.54 8.27
C SER A 7 -1.83 1.41 8.75
N VAL A 8 -2.75 1.02 7.86
CA VAL A 8 -4.20 0.77 8.13
C VAL A 8 -4.97 2.02 8.58
N MET A 9 -4.28 3.12 8.88
CA MET A 9 -4.82 4.34 9.45
C MET A 9 -5.89 4.99 8.55
N LEU A 10 -5.76 4.86 7.23
CA LEU A 10 -6.69 5.46 6.28
C LEU A 10 -8.13 4.99 6.52
N THR A 11 -8.35 3.77 7.04
CA THR A 11 -9.70 3.24 7.33
C THR A 11 -10.49 4.09 8.34
N TYR A 12 -9.79 4.84 9.21
CA TYR A 12 -10.41 5.69 10.23
C TYR A 12 -10.82 7.06 9.70
N LEU A 13 -10.45 7.40 8.47
CA LEU A 13 -10.78 8.66 7.84
C LEU A 13 -11.98 8.51 6.89
N PRO A 14 -12.88 9.50 6.83
CA PRO A 14 -13.81 9.64 5.71
C PRO A 14 -13.09 9.61 4.36
N TYR A 15 -13.77 9.14 3.32
CA TYR A 15 -13.16 9.02 1.98
C TYR A 15 -12.54 10.34 1.45
N PRO A 16 -13.19 11.52 1.56
CA PRO A 16 -12.59 12.77 1.11
C PRO A 16 -11.24 13.06 1.80
N ASP A 17 -11.19 12.89 3.12
CA ASP A 17 -10.00 13.15 3.94
C ASP A 17 -8.86 12.18 3.59
N ARG A 18 -9.19 10.91 3.28
CA ARG A 18 -8.20 9.95 2.75
C ARG A 18 -7.55 10.49 1.47
N MET A 19 -8.36 10.99 0.54
CA MET A 19 -7.86 11.45 -0.75
C MET A 19 -7.03 12.73 -0.62
N GLU A 20 -7.44 13.64 0.26
CA GLU A 20 -6.68 14.85 0.58
C GLU A 20 -5.30 14.52 1.18
N LEU A 21 -5.23 13.59 2.14
CA LEU A 21 -3.96 13.15 2.72
C LEU A 21 -3.03 12.54 1.66
N ILE A 22 -3.56 11.67 0.78
CA ILE A 22 -2.77 11.05 -0.29
C ILE A 22 -2.24 12.12 -1.26
N ALA A 23 -3.07 13.10 -1.62
CA ALA A 23 -2.64 14.21 -2.47
C ALA A 23 -1.54 15.03 -1.79
N ALA A 24 -1.68 15.36 -0.51
CA ALA A 24 -0.68 16.11 0.24
C ALA A 24 0.68 15.38 0.32
N ILE A 25 0.67 14.06 0.56
CA ILE A 25 1.91 13.24 0.57
C ILE A 25 2.62 13.34 -0.78
N ARG A 26 1.87 13.20 -1.89
CA ARG A 26 2.42 13.31 -3.24
C ARG A 26 2.95 14.72 -3.52
N ASP A 27 2.21 15.76 -3.14
CA ASP A 27 2.56 17.15 -3.44
C ASP A 27 3.81 17.60 -2.64
N LEU A 28 4.11 16.94 -1.52
CA LEU A 28 5.38 17.08 -0.79
C LEU A 28 6.58 16.38 -1.49
N GLY A 29 6.35 15.65 -2.58
CA GLY A 29 7.37 14.82 -3.23
C GLY A 29 7.84 13.65 -2.35
N ALA A 30 7.01 13.21 -1.41
CA ALA A 30 7.31 12.06 -0.56
C ALA A 30 6.93 10.73 -1.23
N HIS A 31 7.60 9.65 -0.83
CA HIS A 31 7.11 8.31 -1.12
C HIS A 31 6.06 7.90 -0.08
N GLY A 32 4.89 7.48 -0.56
CA GLY A 32 3.81 6.98 0.27
C GLY A 32 3.78 5.46 0.30
N ILE A 33 3.89 4.86 1.48
CA ILE A 33 3.66 3.43 1.70
C ILE A 33 2.33 3.27 2.43
N SER A 34 1.45 2.40 1.94
CA SER A 34 0.20 2.09 2.62
C SER A 34 -0.06 0.58 2.70
N LEU A 35 -0.75 0.18 3.77
CA LEU A 35 -1.21 -1.18 4.00
C LEU A 35 -2.70 -1.09 4.30
N ASP A 36 -3.52 -1.42 3.32
CA ASP A 36 -4.95 -1.15 3.40
C ASP A 36 -5.79 -2.34 2.92
N GLY A 37 -6.96 -2.51 3.53
CA GLY A 37 -7.95 -3.46 3.02
C GLY A 37 -8.64 -2.95 1.76
N ILE A 38 -9.27 -3.88 1.03
CA ILE A 38 -10.06 -3.59 -0.18
C ILE A 38 -11.11 -2.50 0.12
N GLY A 39 -11.22 -1.51 -0.77
CA GLY A 39 -12.17 -0.40 -0.68
C GLY A 39 -11.63 0.84 0.03
N VAL A 40 -10.52 0.74 0.76
CA VAL A 40 -9.89 1.90 1.41
C VAL A 40 -9.18 2.77 0.37
N ARG A 41 -8.58 2.14 -0.65
CA ARG A 41 -7.80 2.76 -1.74
C ARG A 41 -8.34 2.32 -3.12
N PRO A 42 -9.50 2.82 -3.60
CA PRO A 42 -10.10 2.35 -4.85
C PRO A 42 -9.18 2.40 -6.09
N ALA A 43 -8.28 3.39 -6.16
CA ALA A 43 -7.30 3.48 -7.25
C ALA A 43 -6.20 2.40 -7.17
N VAL A 44 -5.83 1.96 -5.97
CA VAL A 44 -4.90 0.83 -5.78
C VAL A 44 -5.62 -0.49 -6.05
N ASP A 45 -6.85 -0.62 -5.55
CA ASP A 45 -7.69 -1.81 -5.77
C ASP A 45 -7.88 -2.08 -7.26
N ALA A 46 -8.07 -1.03 -8.07
CA ALA A 46 -8.21 -1.13 -9.52
C ALA A 46 -6.94 -1.61 -10.25
N LEU A 47 -5.76 -1.47 -9.65
CA LEU A 47 -4.47 -1.93 -10.19
C LEU A 47 -4.06 -3.29 -9.63
N HIS A 48 -4.81 -3.80 -8.65
CA HIS A 48 -4.51 -5.06 -7.99
C HIS A 48 -4.78 -6.25 -8.94
N PRO A 49 -3.84 -7.21 -9.10
CA PRO A 49 -4.03 -8.32 -10.04
C PRO A 49 -5.19 -9.23 -9.61
N HIS A 50 -5.19 -9.70 -8.35
CA HIS A 50 -6.22 -10.58 -7.79
C HIS A 50 -6.43 -10.29 -6.29
N PRO A 51 -7.27 -9.32 -5.91
CA PRO A 51 -7.48 -8.98 -4.51
C PRO A 51 -8.16 -10.13 -3.75
N VAL A 52 -7.67 -10.41 -2.54
CA VAL A 52 -8.15 -11.50 -1.69
C VAL A 52 -8.79 -10.91 -0.44
N ASP A 53 -10.04 -11.28 -0.18
CA ASP A 53 -10.76 -10.87 1.03
C ASP A 53 -9.99 -11.25 2.30
N GLY A 54 -9.95 -10.32 3.26
CA GLY A 54 -9.23 -10.50 4.52
C GLY A 54 -7.71 -10.30 4.45
N ARG A 55 -7.15 -10.05 3.25
CA ARG A 55 -5.77 -9.58 3.08
C ARG A 55 -5.74 -8.07 2.86
N PHE A 56 -4.62 -7.44 3.21
CA PHE A 56 -4.36 -6.04 2.90
C PHE A 56 -3.39 -5.95 1.73
N THR A 57 -3.47 -4.85 0.99
CA THR A 57 -2.55 -4.55 -0.09
C THR A 57 -1.45 -3.63 0.42
N LEU A 58 -0.20 -4.04 0.28
CA LEU A 58 0.95 -3.15 0.39
C LEU A 58 1.09 -2.38 -0.91
N SER A 59 1.08 -1.04 -0.84
CA SER A 59 1.31 -0.18 -2.00
C SER A 59 2.43 0.82 -1.76
N LEU A 60 3.17 1.15 -2.83
CA LEU A 60 4.15 2.23 -2.89
C LEU A 60 3.69 3.22 -3.95
N ASP A 61 3.48 4.49 -3.57
CA ASP A 61 3.06 5.56 -4.47
C ASP A 61 1.80 5.22 -5.28
N GLY A 62 0.91 4.42 -4.68
CA GLY A 62 -0.31 3.93 -5.31
C GLY A 62 -0.14 2.72 -6.24
N VAL A 63 1.07 2.16 -6.33
CA VAL A 63 1.33 0.90 -7.05
C VAL A 63 1.23 -0.27 -6.06
N PRO A 64 0.32 -1.24 -6.27
CA PRO A 64 0.25 -2.43 -5.44
C PRO A 64 1.47 -3.34 -5.64
N LEU A 65 2.09 -3.80 -4.56
CA LEU A 65 3.33 -4.59 -4.59
C LEU A 65 3.21 -5.99 -3.98
N ALA A 66 2.35 -6.15 -2.96
CA ALA A 66 2.17 -7.42 -2.27
C ALA A 66 0.80 -7.50 -1.59
N ASP A 67 0.35 -8.72 -1.39
CA ASP A 67 -0.62 -9.05 -0.34
C ASP A 67 0.13 -9.12 0.99
N VAL A 68 -0.45 -8.55 2.04
CA VAL A 68 0.10 -8.59 3.39
C VAL A 68 -0.97 -8.95 4.41
N GLY A 69 -0.52 -9.57 5.49
CA GLY A 69 -1.38 -9.83 6.63
C GLY A 69 -1.79 -8.53 7.34
N PRO A 70 -3.07 -8.37 7.75
CA PRO A 70 -3.53 -7.16 8.46
C PRO A 70 -2.75 -6.78 9.73
N HIS A 71 -2.05 -7.74 10.34
CA HIS A 71 -1.24 -7.57 11.54
C HIS A 71 0.25 -7.87 11.31
N GLY A 72 0.70 -7.84 10.05
CA GLY A 72 2.10 -8.06 9.69
C GLY A 72 2.55 -9.52 9.69
N GLN A 73 1.62 -10.48 9.68
CA GLN A 73 1.95 -11.91 9.79
C GLN A 73 2.56 -12.54 8.53
N PHE A 74 2.38 -11.94 7.34
CA PHE A 74 2.96 -12.42 6.09
C PHE A 74 3.09 -11.28 5.06
N ILE A 75 3.93 -11.52 4.05
CA ILE A 75 4.05 -10.71 2.83
C ILE A 75 4.18 -11.66 1.64
N ASP A 76 3.25 -11.56 0.69
CA ASP A 76 3.20 -12.32 -0.56
C ASP A 76 3.33 -11.33 -1.74
N TRP A 77 4.54 -11.20 -2.30
CA TRP A 77 4.84 -10.21 -3.36
C TRP A 77 4.19 -10.56 -4.71
N PHE A 78 3.58 -9.57 -5.39
CA PHE A 78 3.01 -9.73 -6.74
C PHE A 78 4.09 -9.78 -7.83
N VAL A 79 5.12 -8.98 -7.63
CA VAL A 79 6.33 -8.95 -8.46
C VAL A 79 7.46 -9.29 -7.51
N HIS A 80 8.31 -10.26 -7.85
CA HIS A 80 9.51 -10.49 -7.07
C HIS A 80 10.32 -9.17 -7.12
N PRO A 81 10.47 -8.41 -6.02
CA PRO A 81 11.39 -7.30 -6.05
C PRO A 81 12.76 -7.92 -6.37
N ALA A 82 13.55 -7.28 -7.25
CA ALA A 82 14.91 -7.73 -7.50
C ALA A 82 15.61 -7.83 -6.14
N GLY A 83 15.70 -9.04 -5.60
CA GLY A 83 16.31 -9.29 -4.31
C GLY A 83 17.79 -8.91 -4.41
N PRO A 84 18.45 -8.57 -3.30
CA PRO A 84 19.91 -8.56 -3.31
C PRO A 84 20.39 -9.91 -3.85
N PRO A 85 21.50 -9.95 -4.62
CA PRO A 85 22.04 -11.21 -5.13
C PRO A 85 22.17 -12.21 -3.98
N GLN A 86 21.60 -13.40 -4.19
CA GLN A 86 21.67 -14.47 -3.22
C GLN A 86 23.14 -14.87 -3.06
N GLU A 87 23.73 -14.56 -1.91
CA GLU A 87 25.10 -15.01 -1.61
C GLU A 87 25.08 -16.55 -1.50
N SER A 88 25.89 -17.18 -2.35
CA SER A 88 26.08 -18.63 -2.46
C SER A 88 26.82 -19.22 -1.27
#